data_AF-B8JDW0-F1
#
_entry.id   AF-B8JDW0-F1
#
_cell.length_a   1.000
_cell.length_b   1.000
_cell.length_c   1.000
_cell.angle_alpha   90.00
_cell.angle_beta   90.00
_cell.angle_gamma   90.00
#
_symmetry.space_group_name_H-M   'P 1'
#
loop_
_entity.id
_entity.type
_entity.pdbx_description
1 polymer ?
#
loop_
_entity_poly.entity_id
_entity_poly.type
_entity_poly.pdbx_seq_one_letter_code
_entity_poly.pdbx_strand_id
1 'polypeptide(L)'
;MSDHVEHAHGVRSEEDRIDTGKIIAVGVAALVLFFIGSYAAIAYLRDVRASREAPPIPAEIGQNKIGMVEQQLFELSVRGERDRAARRERLASYGWVDRGAGVVHLPIDRAMDLVVQGIRPMPAPPVEPVPSQAPDLGPGPGGQP
;
A
#
# COMPACT_ATOMS: atom_id res chain seq x y z
N MET A 1 73.95 10.28 9.47
CA MET A 1 73.85 11.21 8.33
C MET A 1 72.62 10.77 7.54
N SER A 2 71.45 11.28 7.90
CA SER A 2 70.17 10.94 7.28
C SER A 2 69.67 12.19 6.58
N ASP A 3 69.80 12.21 5.25
CA ASP A 3 69.30 13.28 4.40
C ASP A 3 67.78 13.19 4.32
N HIS A 4 67.09 14.17 4.90
CA HIS A 4 65.69 14.43 4.65
C HIS A 4 65.60 15.45 3.50
N VAL A 5 65.32 14.97 2.30
CA VAL A 5 64.92 15.82 1.18
C VAL A 5 63.43 16.12 1.36
N GLU A 6 63.12 17.33 1.83
CA GLU A 6 61.75 17.86 1.80
C GLU A 6 61.33 18.10 0.35
N HIS A 7 60.39 17.29 -0.15
CA HIS A 7 59.71 17.54 -1.40
C HIS A 7 58.63 18.62 -1.19
N ALA A 8 58.97 19.88 -1.45
CA ALA A 8 58.01 20.96 -1.56
C ALA A 8 57.20 20.79 -2.86
N HIS A 9 56.08 20.08 -2.81
CA HIS A 9 55.10 20.05 -3.88
C HIS A 9 54.24 21.31 -3.82
N GLY A 10 54.64 22.35 -4.55
CA GLY A 10 53.79 23.51 -4.80
C GLY A 10 52.60 23.10 -5.66
N VAL A 11 51.44 22.87 -5.03
CA VAL A 11 50.18 22.67 -5.74
C VAL A 11 49.74 24.03 -6.28
N ARG A 12 50.01 24.27 -7.56
CA ARG A 12 49.50 25.45 -8.27
C ARG A 12 48.02 25.21 -8.55
N SER A 13 47.15 25.78 -7.70
CA SER A 13 45.71 25.79 -7.92
C SER A 13 45.41 26.61 -9.17
N GLU A 14 44.96 25.95 -10.23
CA GLU A 14 44.38 26.64 -11.38
C GLU A 14 43.11 27.35 -10.91
N GLU A 15 42.88 28.56 -11.41
CA GLU A 15 41.66 29.31 -11.10
C GLU A 15 40.48 28.58 -11.73
N ASP A 16 39.73 27.84 -10.91
CA ASP A 16 38.51 27.14 -11.32
C ASP A 16 37.42 28.16 -11.71
N ARG A 17 37.45 28.55 -12.98
CA ARG A 17 36.50 29.50 -13.57
C ARG A 17 35.29 28.72 -14.08
N ILE A 18 34.34 28.51 -13.18
CA ILE A 18 33.04 27.98 -13.54
C ILE A 18 32.15 29.13 -14.05
N ASP A 19 31.56 28.96 -15.24
CA ASP A 19 30.61 29.91 -15.82
C ASP A 19 29.32 29.98 -14.99
N THR A 20 29.33 30.80 -13.94
CA THR A 20 28.21 30.96 -13.00
C THR A 20 26.91 31.33 -13.72
N GLY A 21 27.00 32.11 -14.80
CA GLY A 21 25.85 32.47 -15.63
C GLY A 21 25.16 31.26 -16.28
N LYS A 22 25.90 30.25 -16.73
CA LYS A 22 25.33 29.03 -17.32
C LYS A 22 24.64 28.19 -16.26
N ILE A 23 25.22 28.10 -15.07
CA ILE A 23 24.61 27.38 -13.94
C ILE A 23 23.29 28.04 -13.53
N ILE A 24 23.29 29.38 -13.42
CA ILE A 24 22.07 30.14 -13.10
C ILE A 24 21.01 29.94 -14.19
N ALA A 25 21.39 30.00 -15.47
CA ALA A 25 20.45 29.80 -16.57
C ALA A 25 19.81 28.41 -16.55
N VAL A 26 20.59 27.36 -16.30
CA VAL A 26 20.08 25.99 -16.16
C VAL A 26 19.13 25.88 -14.96
N GLY A 27 19.49 26.48 -13.82
CA GLY A 27 18.64 26.51 -12.63
C GLY A 27 17.30 27.20 -12.88
N VAL A 28 17.31 28.36 -13.54
CA VAL A 28 16.09 29.09 -13.90
C VAL A 28 15.25 28.29 -14.90
N ALA A 29 15.86 27.70 -15.92
CA ALA A 29 15.15 26.85 -16.88
C ALA A 29 14.48 25.65 -16.21
N ALA A 30 15.17 24.99 -15.27
CA ALA A 30 14.60 23.88 -14.50
C ALA A 30 13.41 24.33 -13.64
N LEU A 31 13.49 25.50 -12.99
CA LEU A 31 12.39 26.06 -12.23
C LEU A 31 11.18 26.37 -13.13
N VAL A 32 11.41 27.00 -14.29
CA VAL A 32 10.35 27.32 -15.25
C VAL A 32 9.64 26.04 -15.70
N LEU A 33 10.39 25.00 -16.08
CA LEU A 33 9.82 23.70 -16.47
C LEU A 33 9.04 23.05 -15.32
N PHE A 34 9.56 23.10 -14.10
CA PHE A 34 8.87 22.59 -12.91
C PHE A 34 7.52 23.28 -12.68
N PHE A 35 7.48 24.61 -12.76
CA PHE A 35 6.23 25.37 -12.58
C PHE A 35 5.24 25.14 -13.72
N ILE A 36 5.71 25.04 -14.97
CA ILE A 36 4.85 24.70 -16.12
C ILE A 36 4.24 23.31 -15.94
N GLY A 37 5.06 22.31 -15.60
CA GLY A 37 4.59 20.94 -15.35
C GLY A 37 3.62 20.86 -14.17
N SER A 38 3.92 21.55 -13.06
CA SER A 38 3.05 21.65 -11.90
C SER A 38 1.70 22.29 -12.25
N TYR A 39 1.71 23.40 -12.99
CA TYR A 39 0.51 24.07 -13.44
C TYR A 39 -0.33 23.17 -14.36
N ALA A 40 0.28 22.52 -15.34
CA ALA A 40 -0.40 21.58 -16.25
C ALA A 40 -1.01 20.40 -15.49
N ALA A 41 -0.28 19.82 -14.52
CA ALA A 41 -0.76 18.73 -13.69
C ALA A 41 -1.96 19.17 -12.82
N ILE A 42 -1.89 20.36 -12.22
CA ILE A 42 -3.01 20.91 -11.44
C ILE A 42 -4.22 21.15 -12.35
N ALA A 43 -4.02 21.74 -13.54
CA ALA A 43 -5.10 21.99 -14.50
C ALA A 43 -5.77 20.68 -14.93
N TYR A 44 -4.98 19.67 -15.28
CA TYR A 44 -5.47 18.34 -15.64
C TYR A 44 -6.26 17.68 -14.49
N LEU A 45 -5.74 17.71 -13.27
CA LEU A 45 -6.43 17.15 -12.11
C LEU A 45 -7.73 17.90 -11.78
N ARG A 46 -7.78 19.22 -11.99
CA ARG A 46 -9.00 20.01 -11.80
C ARG A 46 -10.06 19.66 -12.83
N ASP A 47 -9.69 19.48 -14.09
CA ASP A 47 -10.60 19.08 -15.18
C ASP A 47 -11.19 17.68 -14.95
N VAL A 48 -10.33 16.72 -14.58
CA VAL A 48 -10.75 15.35 -14.22
C VAL A 48 -11.66 15.34 -12.99
N ARG A 49 -11.39 16.19 -11.99
CA ARG A 49 -12.25 16.35 -10.81
C ARG A 49 -13.54 17.09 -11.11
N ALA A 50 -13.56 18.04 -12.04
CA ALA A 50 -14.79 18.75 -12.42
C ALA A 50 -15.74 17.84 -13.19
N SER A 51 -15.17 16.93 -14.01
CA SER A 51 -15.92 15.92 -14.75
C SER A 51 -16.42 14.77 -13.86
N ARG A 52 -15.81 14.59 -12.67
CA ARG A 52 -16.25 13.65 -11.64
C ARG A 52 -16.98 14.42 -10.57
N GLU A 53 -18.31 14.51 -10.65
CA GLU A 53 -19.13 15.12 -9.58
C GLU A 53 -18.61 14.71 -8.20
N ALA A 54 -18.12 15.69 -7.43
CA ALA A 54 -17.67 15.44 -6.08
C ALA A 54 -18.91 15.11 -5.23
N PRO A 55 -18.92 14.00 -4.46
CA PRO A 55 -19.99 13.78 -3.51
C PRO A 55 -20.06 15.00 -2.57
N PRO A 56 -21.27 15.48 -2.22
CA PRO A 56 -21.44 16.68 -1.41
C PRO A 56 -20.67 16.51 -0.10
N ILE A 57 -19.72 17.41 0.16
CA ILE A 57 -18.94 17.42 1.40
C ILE A 57 -19.88 17.85 2.54
N PRO A 58 -20.12 17.00 3.56
CA PRO A 58 -20.91 17.38 4.72
C PRO A 58 -20.28 18.60 5.40
N ALA A 59 -21.11 19.55 5.82
CA ALA A 59 -20.72 20.83 6.40
C ALA A 59 -20.14 20.73 7.83
N GLU A 60 -19.25 19.76 8.08
CA GLU A 60 -18.58 19.55 9.39
C GLU A 60 -17.16 20.13 9.43
N ILE A 61 -16.76 20.90 8.42
CA ILE A 61 -15.49 21.65 8.41
C ILE A 61 -15.63 22.83 9.39
N GLY A 62 -15.38 22.56 10.67
CA GLY A 62 -15.47 23.55 11.75
C GLY A 62 -15.23 23.00 13.16
N GLN A 63 -15.14 21.69 13.34
CA GLN A 63 -14.79 21.13 14.63
C GLN A 63 -13.28 21.14 14.84
N ASN A 64 -12.84 22.08 15.67
CA ASN A 64 -11.48 22.29 16.11
C ASN A 64 -10.95 21.03 16.84
N LYS A 65 -10.36 20.07 16.13
CA LYS A 65 -9.68 18.92 16.72
C LYS A 65 -8.28 19.33 17.22
N ILE A 66 -8.24 19.99 18.37
CA ILE A 66 -7.01 20.13 19.15
C ILE A 66 -6.72 18.76 19.76
N GLY A 67 -5.72 18.07 19.22
CA GLY A 67 -5.31 16.74 19.65
C GLY A 67 -4.48 16.09 18.57
N MET A 68 -3.23 16.55 18.43
CA MET A 68 -2.21 15.92 17.60
C MET A 68 -2.01 14.46 18.03
N VAL A 69 -2.75 13.56 17.38
CA VAL A 69 -2.17 12.35 16.82
C VAL A 69 -2.71 12.31 15.40
N GLU A 70 -1.83 12.18 14.41
CA GLU A 70 -2.21 11.67 13.09
C GLU A 70 -2.65 10.21 13.28
N GLN A 71 -3.79 10.00 13.93
CA GLN A 71 -4.55 8.78 13.78
C GLN A 71 -5.16 8.91 12.41
N GLN A 72 -4.40 8.46 11.41
CA GLN A 72 -4.96 7.98 10.17
C GLN A 72 -6.20 7.17 10.57
N LEU A 73 -7.38 7.71 10.29
CA LEU A 73 -8.64 7.04 10.62
C LEU A 73 -8.56 5.69 9.92
N PHE A 74 -8.33 4.63 10.69
CA PHE A 74 -8.00 3.34 10.12
C PHE A 74 -9.14 2.91 9.19
N GLU A 75 -8.95 3.00 7.88
CA GLU A 75 -9.76 2.26 6.90
C GLU A 75 -9.73 0.74 7.19
N LEU A 76 -8.74 0.30 7.99
CA LEU A 76 -8.66 -1.02 8.58
C LEU A 76 -9.90 -1.39 9.43
N SER A 77 -10.59 -0.43 10.04
CA SER A 77 -11.81 -0.71 10.81
C SER A 77 -12.91 -1.25 9.91
N VAL A 78 -13.21 -0.57 8.79
CA VAL A 78 -14.27 -0.98 7.87
C VAL A 78 -13.89 -2.24 7.10
N ARG A 79 -12.62 -2.38 6.66
CA ARG A 79 -12.15 -3.61 6.01
C ARG A 79 -12.17 -4.80 6.99
N GLY A 80 -11.74 -4.58 8.24
CA GLY A 80 -11.79 -5.57 9.31
C GLY A 80 -13.22 -5.98 9.67
N GLU A 81 -14.17 -5.04 9.72
CA GLU A 81 -15.58 -5.36 9.96
C GLU A 81 -16.18 -6.19 8.82
N ARG A 82 -15.88 -5.86 7.55
CA ARG A 82 -16.33 -6.66 6.40
C ARG A 82 -15.73 -8.06 6.41
N ASP A 83 -14.44 -8.19 6.70
CA ASP A 83 -13.77 -9.49 6.80
C ASP A 83 -14.35 -10.33 7.95
N ARG A 84 -14.63 -9.69 9.10
CA ARG A 84 -15.29 -10.37 10.23
C ARG A 84 -16.72 -10.77 9.92
N ALA A 85 -17.47 -9.92 9.21
CA ALA A 85 -18.83 -10.22 8.79
C ALA A 85 -18.87 -11.40 7.80
N ALA A 86 -18.00 -11.39 6.78
CA ALA A 86 -17.89 -12.49 5.83
C ALA A 86 -17.49 -13.81 6.49
N ARG A 87 -16.57 -13.78 7.46
CA ARG A 87 -16.19 -14.97 8.24
C ARG A 87 -17.33 -15.47 9.12
N ARG A 88 -18.07 -14.57 9.78
CA ARG A 88 -19.24 -14.92 10.58
C ARG A 88 -20.34 -15.56 9.73
N GLU A 89 -20.63 -14.98 8.56
CA GLU A 89 -21.60 -15.53 7.62
C GLU A 89 -21.23 -16.94 7.17
N ARG A 90 -19.95 -17.17 6.86
CA ARG A 90 -19.46 -18.50 6.49
C ARG A 90 -19.69 -19.51 7.62
N LEU A 91 -19.47 -19.15 8.88
CA LEU A 91 -19.68 -20.03 10.04
C LEU A 91 -21.15 -20.22 10.42
N ALA A 92 -22.03 -19.31 10.01
CA ALA A 92 -23.46 -19.33 10.32
C ALA A 92 -24.32 -20.01 9.25
N SER A 93 -23.72 -20.39 8.12
CA SER A 93 -24.44 -20.93 6.96
C SER A 93 -24.15 -22.40 6.74
N TYR A 94 -25.02 -23.07 5.98
CA TYR A 94 -24.78 -24.43 5.50
C TYR A 94 -23.98 -24.36 4.19
N GLY A 95 -23.12 -25.34 3.96
CA GLY A 95 -22.34 -25.40 2.72
C GLY A 95 -21.79 -26.78 2.42
N TRP A 96 -21.15 -26.90 1.26
CA TRP A 96 -20.37 -28.08 0.90
C TRP A 96 -18.89 -27.80 1.12
N VAL A 97 -18.20 -28.72 1.77
CA VAL A 97 -16.72 -28.74 1.83
C VAL A 97 -16.20 -29.56 0.66
N ASP A 98 -16.74 -30.78 0.50
CA ASP A 98 -16.44 -31.67 -0.61
C ASP A 98 -17.71 -32.45 -0.99
N ARG A 99 -18.23 -32.19 -2.18
CA ARG A 99 -19.43 -32.87 -2.68
C ARG A 99 -19.16 -34.32 -3.09
N GLY A 100 -17.96 -34.62 -3.58
CA GLY A 100 -17.59 -35.96 -4.01
C GLY A 100 -17.43 -36.91 -2.82
N ALA A 101 -16.89 -36.40 -1.72
CA ALA A 101 -16.74 -37.14 -0.47
C ALA A 101 -17.96 -37.06 0.47
N GLY A 102 -19.01 -36.30 0.11
CA GLY A 102 -20.21 -36.13 0.94
C GLY A 102 -19.99 -35.30 2.21
N VAL A 103 -18.98 -34.44 2.24
CA VAL A 103 -18.61 -33.62 3.41
C VAL A 103 -19.28 -32.26 3.34
N VAL A 104 -20.14 -31.99 4.33
CA VAL A 104 -20.88 -30.73 4.46
C VAL A 104 -20.31 -29.83 5.56
N HIS A 105 -20.42 -28.53 5.36
CA HIS A 105 -20.25 -27.51 6.37
C HIS A 105 -21.59 -27.26 7.07
N LEU A 106 -21.59 -27.35 8.40
CA LEU A 106 -22.72 -27.10 9.27
C LEU A 106 -22.50 -25.78 10.02
N PRO A 107 -23.54 -24.94 10.25
CA PRO A 107 -23.42 -23.77 11.10
C PRO A 107 -22.83 -24.14 12.45
N ILE A 108 -21.90 -23.33 12.94
CA ILE A 108 -21.09 -23.67 14.11
C ILE A 108 -21.95 -23.92 15.36
N ASP A 109 -23.04 -23.16 15.54
CA ASP A 109 -23.96 -23.35 16.67
C ASP A 109 -24.59 -24.75 16.67
N ARG A 110 -25.01 -25.23 15.49
CA ARG A 110 -25.56 -26.57 15.32
C ARG A 110 -24.51 -27.64 15.50
N ALA A 111 -23.28 -27.41 15.06
CA ALA A 111 -22.17 -28.32 15.29
C ALA A 111 -21.87 -28.48 16.79
N MET A 112 -21.88 -27.36 17.54
CA MET A 112 -21.72 -27.37 18.99
C MET A 112 -22.83 -28.16 19.69
N ASP A 113 -24.09 -27.96 19.30
CA ASP A 113 -25.22 -28.73 19.84
C ASP A 113 -25.04 -30.24 19.66
N LEU A 114 -24.64 -30.67 18.45
CA LEU A 114 -24.44 -32.09 18.14
C LEU A 114 -23.29 -32.67 18.97
N VAL A 115 -22.21 -31.92 19.14
CA VAL A 115 -21.05 -32.33 19.96
C VAL A 115 -21.43 -32.49 21.43
N VAL A 116 -22.28 -31.60 21.96
CA VAL A 116 -22.83 -31.70 23.32
C VAL A 116 -23.75 -32.92 23.45
N GLN A 117 -24.50 -33.25 22.40
CA GLN A 117 -25.32 -34.47 22.31
C GLN A 117 -24.49 -35.75 22.13
N GLY A 118 -23.16 -35.65 22.12
CA GLY A 118 -22.25 -36.79 22.00
C GLY A 118 -21.98 -37.25 20.57
N ILE A 119 -22.50 -36.54 19.56
CA ILE A 119 -22.20 -36.82 18.15
C ILE A 119 -20.80 -36.31 17.85
N ARG A 120 -19.97 -37.16 17.26
CA ARG A 120 -18.60 -36.82 16.85
C ARG A 120 -18.52 -36.79 15.32
N PRO A 121 -17.84 -35.79 14.73
CA PRO A 121 -17.59 -35.80 13.30
C PRO A 121 -16.69 -37.00 12.96
N MET A 122 -16.98 -37.64 11.82
CA MET A 122 -16.10 -38.67 11.26
C MET A 122 -14.75 -38.03 10.92
N PRO A 123 -13.62 -38.75 11.07
CA PRO A 123 -12.33 -38.25 10.60
C PRO A 123 -12.45 -37.80 9.15
N ALA A 124 -12.07 -36.55 8.88
CA ALA A 124 -12.10 -36.04 7.52
C ALA A 124 -11.16 -36.90 6.65
N PRO A 125 -11.54 -37.22 5.40
CA PRO A 125 -10.58 -37.75 4.45
C PRO A 125 -9.38 -36.79 4.34
N PRO A 126 -8.16 -37.27 4.03
CA PRO A 126 -7.02 -36.40 3.84
C PRO A 126 -7.36 -35.33 2.79
N VAL A 127 -7.66 -34.12 3.26
CA VAL A 127 -7.80 -32.94 2.41
C VAL A 127 -6.39 -32.59 1.98
N GLU A 128 -6.08 -32.82 0.70
CA GLU A 128 -4.88 -32.24 0.11
C GLU A 128 -4.91 -30.73 0.43
N PRO A 129 -3.82 -30.18 0.97
CA PRO A 129 -3.79 -28.77 1.32
C PRO A 129 -4.10 -27.96 0.06
N VAL A 130 -5.27 -27.32 0.04
CA VAL A 130 -5.60 -26.32 -0.98
C VAL A 130 -4.45 -25.32 -0.93
N PRO A 131 -3.74 -25.08 -2.05
CA PRO A 131 -2.65 -24.13 -2.07
C PRO A 131 -3.18 -22.83 -1.47
N SER A 132 -2.56 -22.36 -0.39
CA SER A 132 -2.75 -20.97 0.01
C SER A 132 -2.36 -20.17 -1.22
N GLN A 133 -3.36 -19.64 -1.94
CA GLN A 133 -3.09 -18.67 -2.98
C GLN A 133 -2.39 -17.52 -2.25
N ALA A 134 -1.07 -17.47 -2.41
CA ALA A 134 -0.31 -16.25 -2.16
C ALA A 134 -1.04 -15.14 -2.92
N PRO A 135 -1.13 -13.92 -2.36
CA PRO A 135 -1.64 -12.78 -3.13
C PRO A 135 -0.94 -12.80 -4.48
N ASP A 136 -1.71 -12.81 -5.56
CA ASP A 136 -1.20 -12.67 -6.93
C ASP A 136 -0.49 -11.32 -7.02
N LEU A 137 0.79 -11.32 -6.64
CA LEU A 137 1.72 -10.27 -6.95
C LEU A 137 1.98 -10.44 -8.45
N GLY A 138 1.11 -9.80 -9.24
CA GLY A 138 1.27 -9.72 -10.68
C GLY A 138 2.71 -9.35 -11.06
N PRO A 139 3.14 -9.67 -12.29
CA PRO A 139 4.53 -9.53 -12.70
C PRO A 139 5.02 -8.10 -12.46
N GLY A 140 6.00 -7.95 -11.57
CA GLY A 140 6.70 -6.69 -11.35
C GLY A 140 7.34 -6.24 -12.67
N PRO A 141 7.24 -4.96 -13.04
CA PRO A 141 7.90 -4.47 -14.24
C PRO A 141 9.39 -4.33 -13.92
N GLY A 142 10.25 -4.99 -14.69
CA GLY A 142 11.67 -4.63 -14.75
C GLY A 142 12.63 -5.80 -14.81
N GLY A 143 13.06 -6.11 -16.03
CA GLY A 143 14.16 -7.03 -16.26
C GLY A 143 14.36 -7.27 -17.75
N GLN A 144 14.70 -6.23 -18.50
CA GLN A 144 15.38 -6.41 -19.78
C GLN A 144 16.78 -5.78 -19.70
N PRO A 145 17.82 -6.48 -20.19
CA PRO A 145 19.19 -5.97 -20.26
C PRO A 145 19.36 -4.88 -21.31
#